data_AF-A0A6G1U282-F1
#
_entry.id   AF-A0A6G1U282-F1
#
_cell.length_a   1.000
_cell.length_b   1.000
_cell.length_c   1.000
_cell.angle_alpha   90.00
_cell.angle_beta   90.00
_cell.angle_gamma   90.00
#
_symmetry.space_group_name_H-M   'P 1'
#
loop_
_entity.id
_entity.type
_entity.pdbx_description
1 polymer ?
#
loop_
_entity_poly.entity_id
_entity_poly.type
_entity_poly.pdbx_seq_one_letter_code
_entity_poly.pdbx_strand_id
1 'polypeptide(L)'
;MAKIQIKSEKLTPFGGIFSIMEQFDALLAQTIDSTLGLRCTMFGYQYSEILRSLMCVYLCGGSCIEDVTTHLMKHLSLHPTLRTCSADTILRAIEELTFKSITYKSASGKSYDFNTADKMNCLLVNALLATGQLKSGQEYDFGLRATSRIKTFVFKFISVPAKWIKTSRRHVLNIYSDDNAYANLFKTDFG
;
A
#
# COMPACT_ATOMS: atom_id res chain seq x y z
N MET A 1 30.24 -6.75 29.45
CA MET A 1 29.09 -7.53 29.94
C MET A 1 27.82 -6.93 29.37
N ALA A 2 26.91 -7.74 28.82
CA ALA A 2 25.62 -7.25 28.32
C ALA A 2 24.73 -6.82 29.49
N LYS A 3 24.08 -5.66 29.38
CA LYS A 3 23.12 -5.19 30.37
C LYS A 3 21.84 -6.02 30.26
N ILE A 4 21.62 -6.95 31.19
CA ILE A 4 20.39 -7.75 31.25
C ILE A 4 19.31 -6.92 31.96
N GLN A 5 18.18 -6.70 31.30
CA GLN A 5 16.97 -6.14 31.91
C GLN A 5 15.88 -7.20 31.93
N ILE A 6 15.27 -7.42 33.11
CA ILE A 6 14.12 -8.30 33.30
C ILE A 6 12.89 -7.41 33.44
N LYS A 7 11.90 -7.57 32.56
CA LYS A 7 10.62 -6.84 32.58
C LYS A 7 9.46 -7.83 32.76
N SER A 8 8.47 -7.48 33.59
CA SER A 8 7.31 -8.32 33.91
C SER A 8 6.01 -7.87 33.24
N GLU A 9 6.09 -6.92 32.30
CA GLU A 9 4.93 -6.34 31.61
C GLU A 9 4.36 -7.32 30.57
N LYS A 10 3.04 -7.28 30.32
CA LYS A 10 2.41 -8.06 29.25
C LYS A 10 2.95 -7.57 27.90
N LEU A 11 3.69 -8.45 27.22
CA LEU A 11 4.16 -8.19 25.86
C LEU A 11 2.96 -8.14 24.90
N THR A 12 2.89 -7.11 24.06
CA THR A 12 2.00 -7.09 22.90
C THR A 12 2.78 -7.62 21.69
N PRO A 13 2.49 -8.83 21.17
CA PRO A 13 3.30 -9.47 20.14
C PRO A 13 3.43 -8.65 18.85
N PHE A 14 2.45 -7.80 18.57
CA PHE A 14 2.39 -6.94 17.38
C PHE A 14 2.60 -5.46 17.69
N GLY A 15 3.15 -5.07 18.84
CA GLY A 15 3.23 -3.65 19.25
C GLY A 15 3.92 -2.71 18.25
N GLY A 16 4.89 -3.22 17.46
CA GLY A 16 5.54 -2.44 16.40
C GLY A 16 4.63 -2.10 15.22
N ILE A 17 3.59 -2.91 14.96
CA ILE A 17 2.66 -2.68 13.85
C ILE A 17 1.80 -1.44 14.08
N PHE A 18 1.55 -1.07 15.33
CA PHE A 18 0.74 0.09 15.68
C PHE A 18 1.33 1.38 15.14
N SER A 19 2.65 1.56 15.26
CA SER A 19 3.33 2.72 14.68
C SER A 19 3.17 2.76 13.15
N ILE A 20 3.16 1.59 12.49
CA ILE A 20 2.94 1.52 11.03
C ILE A 20 1.48 1.83 10.68
N MET A 21 0.53 1.35 11.47
CA MET A 21 -0.90 1.63 11.31
C MET A 21 -1.20 3.14 11.46
N GLU A 22 -0.59 3.80 12.45
CA GLU A 22 -0.72 5.24 12.66
C GLU A 22 -0.14 6.04 11.49
N GLN A 23 1.04 5.64 11.01
CA GLN A 23 1.66 6.29 9.84
C GLN A 23 0.83 6.07 8.57
N PHE A 24 0.25 4.88 8.39
CA PHE A 24 -0.66 4.62 7.29
C PHE A 24 -1.87 5.57 7.34
N ASP A 25 -2.53 5.68 8.49
CA ASP A 25 -3.70 6.55 8.61
C ASP A 25 -3.33 8.02 8.39
N ALA A 26 -2.20 8.47 8.95
CA ALA A 26 -1.73 9.84 8.79
C ALA A 26 -1.43 10.23 7.34
N LEU A 27 -0.88 9.30 6.54
CA LEU A 27 -0.45 9.57 5.17
C LEU A 27 -1.54 9.28 4.13
N LEU A 28 -2.37 8.26 4.36
CA LEU A 28 -3.20 7.68 3.31
C LEU A 28 -4.69 7.67 3.60
N ALA A 29 -5.14 7.74 4.86
CA ALA A 29 -6.57 7.57 5.15
C ALA A 29 -7.44 8.61 4.45
N GLN A 30 -7.09 9.89 4.55
CA GLN A 30 -7.82 10.97 3.88
C GLN A 30 -7.81 10.80 2.36
N THR A 31 -6.67 10.45 1.78
CA THR A 31 -6.51 10.24 0.33
C THR A 31 -7.39 9.08 -0.15
N ILE A 32 -7.42 7.98 0.61
CA ILE A 32 -8.24 6.81 0.31
C ILE A 32 -9.72 7.18 0.36
N ASP A 33 -10.19 7.75 1.47
CA ASP A 33 -11.62 7.97 1.67
C ASP A 33 -12.16 9.11 0.78
N SER A 34 -11.33 10.11 0.45
CA SER A 34 -11.71 11.15 -0.51
C SER A 34 -11.74 10.65 -1.95
N THR A 35 -10.82 9.75 -2.35
CA THR A 35 -10.78 9.21 -3.72
C THR A 35 -11.82 8.13 -3.93
N LEU A 36 -12.01 7.24 -2.95
CA LEU A 36 -12.98 6.14 -3.05
C LEU A 36 -14.40 6.56 -2.65
N GLY A 37 -14.55 7.69 -1.97
CA GLY A 37 -15.80 8.13 -1.37
C GLY A 37 -16.10 7.37 -0.08
N LEU A 38 -17.03 7.92 0.71
CA LEU A 38 -17.48 7.28 1.95
C LEU A 38 -18.15 5.94 1.63
N ARG A 39 -17.71 4.88 2.31
CA ARG A 39 -18.30 3.54 2.19
C ARG A 39 -19.56 3.40 3.03
N CYS A 40 -19.56 3.97 4.24
CA CYS A 40 -20.68 3.93 5.17
C CYS A 40 -20.90 5.31 5.78
N THR A 41 -22.15 5.76 5.90
CA THR A 41 -22.49 7.09 6.45
C THR A 41 -22.78 7.08 7.95
N MET A 42 -23.18 5.93 8.51
CA MET A 42 -23.56 5.81 9.93
C MET A 42 -22.76 4.75 10.68
N PHE A 43 -22.94 3.49 10.32
CA PHE A 43 -22.29 2.37 11.00
C PHE A 43 -21.52 1.53 9.98
N GLY A 44 -20.21 1.41 10.18
CA GLY A 44 -19.36 0.61 9.32
C GLY A 44 -17.91 1.07 9.34
N TYR A 45 -17.13 0.43 8.47
CA TYR A 45 -15.73 0.77 8.21
C TYR A 45 -15.62 1.57 6.92
N GLN A 46 -14.81 2.61 6.93
CA GLN A 46 -14.39 3.30 5.71
C GLN A 46 -13.35 2.49 4.94
N TYR A 47 -13.10 2.85 3.68
CA TYR A 47 -12.12 2.13 2.87
C TYR A 47 -10.70 2.24 3.43
N SER A 48 -10.33 3.38 4.03
CA SER A 48 -9.03 3.55 4.71
C SER A 48 -8.78 2.50 5.79
N GLU A 49 -9.76 2.30 6.67
CA GLU A 49 -9.69 1.32 7.77
C GLU A 49 -9.61 -0.12 7.26
N ILE A 50 -10.32 -0.41 6.16
CA ILE A 50 -10.34 -1.73 5.54
C ILE A 50 -9.01 -2.02 4.86
N LEU A 51 -8.49 -1.08 4.07
CA LEU A 51 -7.19 -1.21 3.41
C LEU A 51 -6.05 -1.27 4.43
N ARG A 52 -6.12 -0.53 5.54
CA ARG A 52 -5.16 -0.63 6.64
C ARG A 52 -5.15 -2.02 7.26
N SER A 53 -6.33 -2.60 7.47
CA SER A 53 -6.47 -3.96 8.03
C SER A 53 -5.93 -5.03 7.07
N LEU A 54 -6.22 -4.89 5.76
CA LEU A 54 -5.63 -5.73 4.72
C LEU A 54 -4.10 -5.59 4.67
N MET A 55 -3.57 -4.36 4.77
CA MET A 55 -2.13 -4.10 4.78
C MET A 55 -1.42 -4.78 5.95
N CYS A 56 -2.08 -4.88 7.11
CA CYS A 56 -1.52 -5.56 8.28
C CYS A 56 -1.24 -7.05 8.01
N VAL A 57 -2.04 -7.73 7.18
CA VAL A 57 -1.76 -9.13 6.76
C VAL A 57 -0.40 -9.21 6.11
N TYR A 58 -0.19 -8.40 5.08
CA TYR A 58 1.02 -8.42 4.28
C TYR A 58 2.24 -8.00 5.07
N LEU A 59 2.12 -6.99 5.95
CA LEU A 59 3.20 -6.56 6.83
C LEU A 59 3.57 -7.61 7.88
N CYS A 60 2.62 -8.45 8.28
CA CYS A 60 2.88 -9.61 9.14
C CYS A 60 3.39 -10.84 8.37
N GLY A 61 3.61 -10.73 7.05
CA GLY A 61 4.04 -11.85 6.22
C GLY A 61 2.96 -12.88 5.91
N GLY A 62 1.68 -12.53 6.16
CA GLY A 62 0.54 -13.36 5.80
C GLY A 62 0.26 -13.31 4.30
N SER A 63 -0.32 -14.40 3.79
CA SER A 63 -0.77 -14.52 2.40
C SER A 63 -2.27 -14.77 2.29
N CYS A 64 -2.96 -14.94 3.42
CA CYS A 64 -4.38 -15.27 3.52
C CYS A 64 -5.13 -14.12 4.21
N ILE A 65 -6.23 -13.64 3.64
CA ILE A 65 -7.02 -12.55 4.24
C ILE A 65 -7.66 -13.01 5.56
N GLU A 66 -7.97 -14.29 5.66
CA GLU A 66 -8.47 -15.00 6.84
C GLU A 66 -7.55 -14.83 8.05
N ASP A 67 -6.23 -14.66 7.83
CA ASP A 67 -5.23 -14.45 8.88
C ASP A 67 -5.52 -13.18 9.71
N VAL A 68 -6.19 -12.19 9.13
CA VAL A 68 -6.65 -11.02 9.90
C VAL A 68 -7.53 -11.47 11.05
N THR A 69 -8.56 -12.26 10.78
CA THR A 69 -9.54 -12.65 11.80
C THR A 69 -8.97 -13.70 12.74
N THR A 70 -8.24 -14.68 12.23
CA THR A 70 -7.78 -15.84 13.01
C THR A 70 -6.55 -15.54 13.88
N HIS A 71 -5.66 -14.68 13.41
CA HIS A 71 -4.34 -14.49 14.03
C HIS A 71 -4.05 -13.05 14.46
N LEU A 72 -4.46 -12.05 13.68
CA LEU A 72 -4.06 -10.66 13.94
C LEU A 72 -5.06 -9.87 14.79
N MET A 73 -6.36 -10.05 14.55
CA MET A 73 -7.42 -9.18 15.08
C MET A 73 -7.37 -9.06 16.61
N LYS A 74 -7.17 -10.17 17.34
CA LYS A 74 -7.06 -10.13 18.81
C LYS A 74 -5.95 -9.20 19.30
N HIS A 75 -4.85 -9.12 18.55
CA HIS A 75 -3.71 -8.29 18.89
C HIS A 75 -3.87 -6.86 18.36
N LEU A 76 -4.39 -6.69 17.15
CA LEU A 76 -4.61 -5.39 16.54
C LEU A 76 -5.66 -4.56 17.29
N SER A 77 -6.68 -5.21 17.85
CA SER A 77 -7.71 -4.59 18.70
C SER A 77 -7.18 -4.08 20.05
N LEU A 78 -5.91 -4.31 20.38
CA LEU A 78 -5.29 -3.70 21.56
C LEU A 78 -4.93 -2.23 21.31
N HIS A 79 -4.94 -1.76 20.06
CA HIS A 79 -4.78 -0.34 19.77
C HIS A 79 -6.00 0.47 20.26
N PRO A 80 -5.83 1.58 20.99
CA PRO A 80 -6.94 2.28 21.63
C PRO A 80 -7.92 2.94 20.65
N THR A 81 -7.44 3.37 19.49
CA THR A 81 -8.22 4.23 18.56
C THR A 81 -8.43 3.61 17.18
N LEU A 82 -7.58 2.66 16.78
CA LEU A 82 -7.57 2.15 15.41
C LEU A 82 -8.34 0.86 15.36
N ARG A 83 -9.42 0.86 14.58
CA ARG A 83 -10.25 -0.32 14.41
C ARG A 83 -9.64 -1.26 13.38
N THR A 84 -9.87 -2.56 13.56
CA THR A 84 -9.47 -3.62 12.64
C THR A 84 -10.71 -4.35 12.17
N CYS A 85 -10.87 -4.55 10.86
CA CYS A 85 -12.02 -5.23 10.31
C CYS A 85 -11.78 -6.72 10.08
N SER A 86 -12.85 -7.50 9.93
CA SER A 86 -12.75 -8.94 9.65
C SER A 86 -12.38 -9.23 8.21
N ALA A 87 -11.87 -10.44 7.99
CA ALA A 87 -11.67 -11.00 6.65
C ALA A 87 -12.93 -10.84 5.77
N ASP A 88 -14.12 -11.17 6.27
CA ASP A 88 -15.37 -11.01 5.50
C ASP A 88 -15.63 -9.55 5.09
N THR A 89 -15.30 -8.61 5.96
CA THR A 89 -15.49 -7.18 5.67
C THR A 89 -14.51 -6.72 4.60
N ILE A 90 -13.27 -7.21 4.65
CA ILE A 90 -12.24 -6.96 3.63
C ILE A 90 -12.69 -7.54 2.28
N LEU A 91 -13.13 -8.79 2.25
CA LEU A 91 -13.57 -9.46 1.02
C LEU A 91 -14.74 -8.73 0.36
N ARG A 92 -15.75 -8.32 1.14
CA ARG A 92 -16.87 -7.51 0.62
C ARG A 92 -16.40 -6.18 0.03
N ALA A 93 -15.46 -5.50 0.67
CA ALA A 93 -14.93 -4.25 0.14
C ALA A 93 -14.12 -4.46 -1.15
N ILE A 94 -13.38 -5.57 -1.27
CA ILE A 94 -12.68 -5.92 -2.52
C ILE A 94 -13.71 -6.16 -3.64
N GLU A 95 -14.80 -6.88 -3.35
CA GLU A 95 -15.89 -7.08 -4.31
C GLU A 95 -16.53 -5.74 -4.72
N GLU A 96 -16.80 -4.85 -3.77
CA GLU A 96 -17.35 -3.49 -4.03
C GLU A 96 -16.43 -2.64 -4.93
N LEU A 97 -15.10 -2.79 -4.78
CA LEU A 97 -14.10 -2.08 -5.58
C LEU A 97 -13.79 -2.78 -6.91
N THR A 98 -14.30 -3.99 -7.14
CA THR A 98 -14.04 -4.76 -8.36
C THR A 98 -14.75 -4.11 -9.55
N PHE A 99 -13.98 -3.84 -10.61
CA PHE A 99 -14.51 -3.29 -11.87
C PHE A 99 -14.61 -4.39 -12.93
N LYS A 100 -15.64 -4.33 -13.78
CA LYS A 100 -15.85 -5.33 -14.83
C LYS A 100 -14.80 -5.21 -15.92
N SER A 101 -14.19 -6.33 -16.28
CA SER A 101 -13.30 -6.40 -17.44
C SER A 101 -14.09 -6.29 -18.74
N ILE A 102 -13.51 -5.59 -19.71
CA ILE A 102 -13.94 -5.54 -21.10
C ILE A 102 -13.18 -6.62 -21.86
N THR A 103 -13.89 -7.56 -22.48
CA THR A 103 -13.27 -8.62 -23.28
C THR A 103 -13.17 -8.21 -24.74
N TYR A 104 -11.96 -8.18 -25.28
CA TYR A 104 -11.67 -7.97 -26.69
C TYR A 104 -11.37 -9.30 -27.38
N LYS A 105 -12.06 -9.58 -28.48
CA LYS A 105 -11.74 -10.74 -29.34
C LYS A 105 -10.86 -10.30 -30.51
N SER A 106 -9.73 -10.97 -30.67
CA SER A 106 -8.84 -10.77 -31.82
C SER A 106 -9.35 -11.49 -33.07
N ALA A 107 -8.85 -11.09 -34.23
CA ALA A 107 -9.13 -11.73 -35.51
C ALA A 107 -8.76 -13.23 -35.54
N SER A 108 -7.82 -13.67 -34.69
CA SER A 108 -7.46 -15.09 -34.55
C SER A 108 -8.33 -15.84 -33.53
N GLY A 109 -9.43 -15.26 -33.05
CA GLY A 109 -10.35 -15.86 -32.09
C GLY A 109 -9.89 -15.84 -30.62
N LYS A 110 -8.71 -15.27 -30.30
CA LYS A 110 -8.24 -15.16 -28.91
C LYS A 110 -8.95 -14.01 -28.20
N SER A 111 -9.44 -14.25 -26.99
CA SER A 111 -10.03 -13.25 -26.09
C SER A 111 -8.97 -12.64 -25.17
N TYR A 112 -9.04 -11.34 -24.96
CA TYR A 112 -8.18 -10.58 -24.06
C TYR A 112 -9.06 -9.73 -23.14
N ASP A 113 -8.92 -9.91 -21.84
CA ASP A 113 -9.63 -9.10 -20.86
C ASP A 113 -8.81 -7.87 -20.52
N PHE A 114 -9.46 -6.72 -20.58
CA PHE A 114 -8.89 -5.43 -20.25
C PHE A 114 -9.72 -4.75 -19.18
N ASN A 115 -9.06 -4.21 -18.17
CA ASN A 115 -9.72 -3.52 -17.07
C ASN A 115 -8.98 -2.21 -16.82
N THR A 116 -9.67 -1.08 -17.02
CA THR A 116 -9.10 0.23 -16.72
C THR A 116 -9.06 0.47 -15.22
N ALA A 117 -10.10 0.07 -14.47
CA ALA A 117 -10.24 0.30 -13.03
C ALA A 117 -9.88 1.75 -12.61
N ASP A 118 -10.42 2.74 -13.33
CA ASP A 118 -9.98 4.14 -13.26
C ASP A 118 -9.96 4.70 -11.83
N LYS A 119 -10.96 4.37 -11.03
CA LYS A 119 -11.06 4.79 -9.62
C LYS A 119 -9.90 4.26 -8.76
N MET A 120 -9.48 3.01 -8.98
CA MET A 120 -8.33 2.43 -8.29
C MET A 120 -7.01 3.00 -8.81
N ASN A 121 -6.90 3.24 -10.12
CA ASN A 121 -5.72 3.91 -10.69
C ASN A 121 -5.56 5.34 -10.13
N CYS A 122 -6.66 6.11 -10.05
CA CYS A 122 -6.66 7.42 -9.42
C CYS A 122 -6.22 7.33 -7.96
N LEU A 123 -6.71 6.34 -7.20
CA LEU A 123 -6.27 6.13 -5.83
C LEU A 123 -4.76 5.87 -5.75
N LEU A 124 -4.21 5.01 -6.60
CA LEU A 124 -2.77 4.72 -6.61
C LEU A 124 -1.94 5.97 -6.90
N VAL A 125 -2.34 6.78 -7.89
CA VAL A 125 -1.64 8.04 -8.21
C VAL A 125 -1.75 9.04 -7.06
N ASN A 126 -2.94 9.21 -6.49
CA ASN A 126 -3.16 10.12 -5.36
C ASN A 126 -2.38 9.67 -4.12
N ALA A 127 -2.27 8.37 -3.87
CA ALA A 127 -1.47 7.83 -2.78
C ALA A 127 0.03 8.11 -2.98
N LEU A 128 0.54 7.95 -4.20
CA LEU A 128 1.93 8.28 -4.54
C LEU A 128 2.22 9.79 -4.40
N LEU A 129 1.27 10.66 -4.79
CA LEU A 129 1.37 12.11 -4.56
C LEU A 129 1.36 12.44 -3.06
N ALA A 130 0.42 11.86 -2.31
CA ALA A 130 0.26 12.09 -0.87
C ALA A 130 1.49 11.66 -0.05
N THR A 131 2.18 10.61 -0.51
CA THR A 131 3.38 10.10 0.14
C THR A 131 4.67 10.80 -0.33
N GLY A 132 4.61 11.61 -1.39
CA GLY A 132 5.74 12.36 -1.95
C GLY A 132 6.58 11.61 -2.98
N GLN A 133 6.12 10.44 -3.43
CA GLN A 133 6.77 9.60 -4.44
C GLN A 133 6.61 10.20 -5.83
N LEU A 134 5.54 10.95 -6.06
CA LEU A 134 5.31 11.77 -7.24
C LEU A 134 5.09 13.23 -6.84
N LYS A 135 5.39 14.15 -7.76
CA LYS A 135 5.11 15.58 -7.66
C LYS A 135 4.16 15.98 -8.77
N SER A 136 3.20 16.84 -8.44
CA SER A 136 2.23 17.34 -9.40
C SER A 136 2.92 18.15 -10.50
N GLY A 137 2.49 17.95 -11.76
CA GLY A 137 3.06 18.63 -12.93
C GLY A 137 4.47 18.22 -13.31
N GLN A 138 5.05 17.22 -12.63
CA GLN A 138 6.36 16.67 -12.98
C GLN A 138 6.19 15.52 -13.97
N GLU A 139 6.92 15.59 -15.08
CA GLU A 139 7.04 14.48 -16.02
C GLU A 139 8.07 13.48 -15.51
N TYR A 140 7.76 12.21 -15.69
CA TYR A 140 8.60 11.10 -15.28
C TYR A 140 8.80 10.16 -16.46
N ASP A 141 10.03 10.08 -16.96
CA ASP A 141 10.39 9.12 -18.00
C ASP A 141 10.69 7.77 -17.34
N PHE A 142 9.76 6.83 -17.47
CA PHE A 142 9.89 5.47 -16.94
C PHE A 142 10.53 4.49 -17.95
N GLY A 143 11.09 5.00 -19.06
CA GLY A 143 11.64 4.16 -20.12
C GLY A 143 10.61 3.17 -20.67
N LEU A 144 9.34 3.57 -20.67
CA LEU A 144 8.22 2.78 -21.19
C LEU A 144 7.99 3.15 -22.64
N ARG A 145 8.02 2.15 -23.51
CA ARG A 145 7.51 2.30 -24.88
C ARG A 145 5.99 2.44 -24.82
N ALA A 146 5.38 3.12 -25.78
CA ALA A 146 3.92 3.21 -25.91
C ALA A 146 3.21 1.83 -25.94
N THR A 147 3.93 0.78 -26.31
CA THR A 147 3.45 -0.62 -26.35
C THR A 147 3.71 -1.42 -25.07
N SER A 148 4.29 -0.81 -24.03
CA SER A 148 4.59 -1.50 -22.77
C SER A 148 3.30 -1.85 -22.03
N ARG A 149 3.23 -3.05 -21.45
CA ARG A 149 2.10 -3.46 -20.62
C ARG A 149 2.17 -2.77 -19.26
N ILE A 150 1.03 -2.54 -18.62
CA ILE A 150 0.97 -1.94 -17.28
C ILE A 150 1.77 -2.73 -16.22
N LYS A 151 1.86 -4.05 -16.37
CA LYS A 151 2.73 -4.90 -15.55
C LYS A 151 4.19 -4.44 -15.62
N THR A 152 4.66 -4.02 -16.80
CA THR A 152 6.02 -3.48 -16.97
C THR A 152 6.22 -2.19 -16.17
N PHE A 153 5.22 -1.30 -16.10
CA PHE A 153 5.26 -0.13 -15.22
C PHE A 153 5.36 -0.54 -13.76
N VAL A 154 4.51 -1.46 -13.29
CA VAL A 154 4.54 -1.92 -11.88
C VAL A 154 5.90 -2.52 -11.50
N PHE A 155 6.48 -3.38 -12.35
CA PHE A 155 7.78 -4.00 -12.05
C PHE A 155 8.96 -3.05 -12.20
N LYS A 156 8.93 -2.15 -13.18
CA LYS A 156 9.99 -1.16 -13.36
C LYS A 156 9.92 -0.05 -12.32
N PHE A 157 8.73 0.28 -11.81
CA PHE A 157 8.50 1.49 -11.01
C PHE A 157 8.12 1.24 -9.54
N ILE A 158 7.24 0.28 -9.28
CA ILE A 158 6.62 0.10 -7.95
C ILE A 158 7.35 -0.98 -7.15
N SER A 159 7.69 -2.10 -7.78
CA SER A 159 8.26 -3.27 -7.11
C SER A 159 9.80 -3.30 -7.11
N VAL A 160 10.45 -2.14 -7.25
CA VAL A 160 11.91 -2.11 -7.36
C VAL A 160 12.56 -2.43 -6.01
N PRO A 161 13.53 -3.37 -5.97
CA PRO A 161 14.25 -3.69 -4.75
C PRO A 161 14.94 -2.46 -4.17
N ALA A 162 14.66 -2.15 -2.91
CA ALA A 162 15.27 -1.02 -2.21
C ALA A 162 15.55 -1.36 -0.74
N LYS A 163 16.54 -0.69 -0.16
CA LYS A 163 16.95 -0.86 1.24
C LYS A 163 17.27 0.48 1.88
N TRP A 164 16.59 0.80 2.97
CA TRP A 164 16.99 1.89 3.84
C TRP A 164 18.24 1.49 4.63
N ILE A 165 19.27 2.31 4.54
CA ILE A 165 20.51 2.19 5.32
C ILE A 165 20.70 3.45 6.16
N LYS A 166 21.25 3.29 7.36
CA LYS A 166 21.63 4.42 8.21
C LYS A 166 23.09 4.76 7.95
N THR A 167 23.34 5.92 7.36
CA THR A 167 24.68 6.43 7.08
C THR A 167 24.94 7.61 8.01
N SER A 168 25.75 7.40 9.05
CA SER A 168 26.03 8.38 10.09
C SER A 168 24.73 8.96 10.70
N ARG A 169 24.37 10.21 10.35
CA ARG A 169 23.19 10.92 10.87
C ARG A 169 21.95 10.85 9.96
N ARG A 170 22.04 10.24 8.77
CA ARG A 170 20.95 10.24 7.78
C ARG A 170 20.50 8.82 7.45
N HIS A 171 19.21 8.66 7.18
CA HIS A 171 18.70 7.45 6.52
C HIS A 171 18.74 7.68 5.01
N VAL A 172 19.36 6.75 4.28
CA VAL A 172 19.49 6.80 2.82
C VAL A 172 18.77 5.59 2.25
N LEU A 173 17.90 5.79 1.27
CA LEU A 173 17.24 4.72 0.54
C LEU A 173 18.12 4.30 -0.64
N ASN A 174 18.70 3.11 -0.57
CA ASN A 174 19.39 2.52 -1.71
C ASN A 174 18.37 1.83 -2.60
N ILE A 175 18.29 2.24 -3.86
CA ILE A 175 17.45 1.59 -4.88
C ILE A 175 18.38 0.76 -5.76
N TYR A 176 18.13 -0.55 -5.86
CA TYR A 176 18.95 -1.49 -6.61
C TYR A 176 18.32 -1.72 -7.98
N SER A 177 18.49 -0.75 -8.87
CA SER A 177 17.99 -0.78 -10.24
C SER A 177 18.99 -0.10 -11.18
N ASP A 178 19.11 -0.64 -12.39
CA ASP A 178 19.90 -0.03 -13.47
C ASP A 178 19.13 1.10 -14.19
N ASP A 179 17.89 1.37 -13.76
CA ASP A 179 17.06 2.43 -14.32
C ASP A 179 17.42 3.80 -13.71
N ASN A 180 18.13 4.61 -14.50
CA ASN A 180 18.58 5.95 -14.12
C ASN A 180 17.44 6.94 -13.88
N ALA A 181 16.20 6.64 -14.27
CA ALA A 181 15.05 7.50 -13.98
C ALA A 181 14.87 7.73 -12.47
N TYR A 182 15.18 6.74 -11.64
CA TYR A 182 15.09 6.82 -10.19
C TYR A 182 16.06 7.82 -9.56
N ALA A 183 17.20 8.07 -10.20
CA ALA A 183 18.19 9.01 -9.70
C ALA A 183 17.70 10.46 -9.72
N ASN A 184 16.69 10.77 -10.56
CA ASN A 184 16.12 12.11 -10.68
C ASN A 184 14.76 12.24 -9.97
N LEU A 185 14.08 11.12 -9.74
CA LEU A 185 12.75 11.07 -9.15
C LEU A 185 12.74 11.49 -7.67
N PHE A 186 13.75 11.05 -6.92
CA PHE A 186 13.87 11.27 -5.47
C PHE A 186 14.85 12.37 -5.08
N LYS A 187 15.38 13.14 -6.05
CA LYS A 187 16.08 14.39 -5.74
C LYS A 187 15.03 15.41 -5.27
N THR A 188 14.78 15.44 -3.98
CA THR A 188 14.19 16.60 -3.31
C THR A 188 15.30 17.60 -3.04
N ASP A 189 15.01 18.90 -3.18
CA ASP A 189 15.96 20.02 -3.00
C ASP A 189 16.46 20.22 -1.55
N PHE A 190 16.52 19.15 -0.77
CA PHE A 190 17.09 19.16 0.57
C PHE A 190 18.40 18.37 0.56
N GLY A 191 19.50 19.12 0.54
CA GLY A 191 20.88 18.61 0.52
C GLY A 191 21.29 17.76 1.72
#